data_AF-A0A353VBF5-F1
#
_entry.id   AF-A0A353VBF5-F1
#
_cell.length_a   1.000
_cell.length_b   1.000
_cell.length_c   1.000
_cell.angle_alpha   90.00
_cell.angle_beta   90.00
_cell.angle_gamma   90.00
#
_symmetry.space_group_name_H-M   'P 1'
#
loop_
_entity.id
_entity.type
_entity.pdbx_description
1 polymer ?
#
loop_
_entity_poly.entity_id
_entity_poly.type
_entity_poly.pdbx_seq_one_letter_code
_entity_poly.pdbx_strand_id
1 'polypeptide(L)' 'MDETLSVLEVARRLRRSPVLLRDPRWRRRVGLPAIRVNGRTIGFLARDVEALLQRARERFPAGSVS' A
#
# COMPACT_ATOMS: atom_id res chain seq x y z
N MET A 1 -10.45 15.71 3.71
CA MET A 1 -9.23 15.52 4.51
C MET A 1 -8.59 14.23 4.06
N ASP A 2 -7.30 14.24 3.73
CA ASP A 2 -6.57 13.00 3.43
C ASP A 2 -6.23 12.27 4.72
N GLU A 3 -6.81 11.09 4.91
CA GLU A 3 -6.51 10.23 6.04
C GLU A 3 -5.13 9.56 5.86
N THR A 4 -4.31 9.62 6.89
CA THR A 4 -3.00 8.94 6.92
C THR A 4 -3.11 7.65 7.71
N LEU A 5 -2.78 6.54 7.07
CA LEU A 5 -2.75 5.21 7.67
C LEU A 5 -1.34 4.86 8.15
N SER A 6 -1.26 4.26 9.34
CA SER A 6 0.00 3.75 9.88
C SER A 6 0.50 2.54 9.08
N VAL A 7 1.81 2.27 9.15
CA VAL A 7 2.42 1.11 8.47
C VAL A 7 1.77 -0.22 8.88
N LEU A 8 1.41 -0.38 10.15
CA LEU A 8 0.79 -1.61 10.67
C LEU A 8 -0.65 -1.79 10.16
N GLU A 9 -1.37 -0.69 9.99
CA GLU A 9 -2.72 -0.74 9.44
C GLU A 9 -2.71 -1.10 7.96
N VAL A 10 -1.82 -0.48 7.19
CA VAL A 10 -1.62 -0.82 5.78
C VAL A 10 -1.14 -2.28 5.62
N ALA A 11 -0.26 -2.76 6.50
CA ALA A 11 0.18 -4.15 6.50
C ALA A 11 -0.98 -5.12 6.65
N ARG A 12 -1.91 -4.83 7.57
CA ARG A 12 -3.14 -5.62 7.76
C ARG A 12 -4.05 -5.56 6.53
N ARG A 13 -4.33 -4.36 5.99
CA ARG A 13 -5.21 -4.19 4.82
C ARG A 13 -4.66 -4.91 3.58
N LEU A 14 -3.35 -4.78 3.33
CA LEU A 14 -2.70 -5.41 2.17
C LEU A 14 -2.35 -6.89 2.40
N ARG A 15 -2.54 -7.42 3.62
CA ARG A 15 -2.06 -8.75 4.06
C ARG A 15 -0.58 -8.97 3.71
N ARG A 16 0.26 -7.97 3.97
CA ARG A 16 1.71 -7.98 3.70
C ARG A 16 2.51 -7.68 4.96
N SER A 17 3.78 -8.09 4.96
CA SER A 17 4.69 -7.79 6.06
C SER A 17 4.98 -6.27 6.15
N PRO A 18 4.99 -5.67 7.35
CA PRO A 18 5.43 -4.28 7.56
C PRO A 18 6.84 -4.00 7.04
N VAL A 19 7.73 -5.01 7.06
CA VAL A 19 9.09 -4.92 6.53
C VAL A 19 9.08 -4.64 5.03
N LEU A 20 8.21 -5.32 4.29
CA LEU A 20 8.05 -5.13 2.84
C LEU A 20 7.51 -3.71 2.53
N LEU A 21 6.59 -3.20 3.34
CA LEU A 21 6.08 -1.84 3.16
C LEU A 21 7.16 -0.78 3.42
N ARG A 22 8.16 -1.10 4.24
CA ARG A 22 9.33 -0.24 4.49
C ARG A 22 10.40 -0.33 3.40
N ASP A 23 10.34 -1.31 2.49
CA ASP A 23 11.25 -1.43 1.35
C ASP A 23 10.93 -0.38 0.25
N PRO A 24 11.84 0.57 -0.03
CA PRO A 24 11.65 1.55 -1.08
C PRO A 24 11.58 0.96 -2.50
N ARG A 25 12.25 -0.16 -2.77
CA ARG A 25 12.24 -0.80 -4.10
C ARG A 25 10.88 -1.40 -4.39
N TRP A 26 10.31 -2.11 -3.42
CA TRP A 26 8.96 -2.67 -3.53
C TRP A 26 7.92 -1.55 -3.69
N ARG A 27 7.97 -0.52 -2.84
CA ARG A 27 7.06 0.64 -2.92
C ARG A 27 7.06 1.31 -4.29
N ARG A 28 8.24 1.52 -4.90
CA ARG A 28 8.33 2.06 -6.27
C ARG A 28 7.68 1.12 -7.29
N ARG A 29 7.90 -0.19 -7.17
CA ARG A 29 7.34 -1.19 -8.09
C ARG A 29 5.81 -1.23 -8.07
N VAL A 30 5.20 -1.09 -6.89
CA VAL A 30 3.73 -1.10 -6.75
C VAL A 30 3.10 0.30 -6.83
N GLY A 31 3.93 1.35 -6.90
CA GLY A 31 3.47 2.74 -6.88
C GLY A 31 2.74 3.10 -5.59
N LEU A 32 3.32 2.77 -4.43
CA LEU A 32 2.79 3.12 -3.10
C LEU A 32 3.72 4.14 -2.43
N PRO A 33 3.45 5.46 -2.53
CA PRO A 33 4.27 6.48 -1.90
C PRO A 33 4.11 6.42 -0.37
N ALA A 34 5.24 6.50 0.33
CA ALA A 34 5.26 6.56 1.79
C ALA A 34 5.42 8.01 2.26
N ILE A 35 4.69 8.38 3.30
CA ILE A 35 4.89 9.64 4.01
C ILE A 35 6.13 9.48 4.90
N ARG A 36 7.09 10.38 4.74
CA ARG A 36 8.37 10.35 5.46
C ARG A 36 8.56 11.61 6.28
N VAL A 37 9.04 11.45 7.51
CA VAL A 37 9.47 12.55 8.39
C VAL A 37 10.85 12.18 8.90
N ASN A 38 11.83 13.08 8.75
CA ASN A 38 13.23 12.84 9.13
C ASN A 38 13.80 11.52 8.58
N GLY A 39 13.47 11.20 7.33
CA GLY A 39 13.93 9.97 6.66
C GLY A 39 13.20 8.68 7.09
N ARG A 40 12.34 8.72 8.11
CA ARG A 40 11.57 7.56 8.59
C ARG A 40 10.18 7.53 7.96
N THR A 41 9.71 6.35 7.57
CA THR A 41 8.33 6.15 7.10
C THR A 41 7.38 6.21 8.30
N ILE A 42 6.48 7.20 8.30
CA ILE A 42 5.46 7.36 9.35
C ILE A 42 4.13 6.74 8.96
N GLY A 43 3.85 6.63 7.66
CA GLY A 43 2.57 6.10 7.17
C GLY A 43 2.41 6.23 5.67
N PHE A 44 1.18 6.09 5.23
CA PHE A 44 0.74 6.13 3.83
C PHE A 44 -0.59 6.86 3.75
N LEU A 45 -0.88 7.50 2.62
CA LEU A 45 -2.21 8.08 2.41
C LEU A 45 -3.21 6.97 2.14
N ALA A 46 -4.39 7.04 2.77
CA ALA A 46 -5.46 6.07 2.58
C ALA A 46 -5.82 5.90 1.10
N ARG A 47 -5.94 7.01 0.35
CA ARG A 47 -6.25 7.00 -1.08
C ARG A 47 -5.28 6.17 -1.93
N ASP A 48 -3.98 6.18 -1.60
CA ASP A 48 -2.96 5.46 -2.37
C ASP A 48 -3.01 3.95 -2.08
N VAL A 49 -3.36 3.61 -0.83
CA VAL A 49 -3.58 2.22 -0.40
C VAL A 49 -4.83 1.66 -1.07
N GLU A 50 -5.93 2.41 -1.10
CA GLU A 50 -7.16 2.03 -1.79
C GLU A 50 -6.94 1.90 -3.31
N ALA A 51 -6.23 2.85 -3.94
CA ALA A 51 -5.88 2.76 -5.35
C ALA A 51 -4.99 1.54 -5.67
N LEU A 52 -4.12 1.12 -4.75
CA LEU A 52 -3.34 -0.11 -4.91
C LEU A 52 -4.23 -1.36 -4.79
N LEU A 53 -5.14 -1.40 -3.83
CA LEU A 53 -6.10 -2.49 -3.66
C LEU A 53 -7.02 -2.63 -4.88
N GLN A 54 -7.52 -1.50 -5.40
CA GLN A 54 -8.36 -1.45 -6.59
C GLN A 54 -7.62 -2.01 -7.82
N ARG A 55 -6.39 -1.58 -8.07
CA ARG A 55 -5.55 -2.12 -9.16
C ARG A 55 -5.28 -3.62 -9.01
N ALA A 56 -5.09 -4.09 -7.78
CA ALA A 56 -4.90 -5.52 -7.53
C ALA A 56 -6.17 -6.33 -7.83
N ARG A 57 -7.36 -5.76 -7.54
CA ARG A 57 -8.66 -6.35 -7.87
C ARG A 57 -8.93 -6.35 -9.37
N GLU A 58 -8.57 -5.30 -10.10
CA GLU A 58 -8.76 -5.21 -11.55
C GLU A 58 -7.82 -6.12 -12.32
N ARG A 59 -6.59 -6.31 -11.81
CA ARG A 59 -5.60 -7.19 -12.44
C ARG A 59 -5.92 -8.68 -12.27
N PHE A 60 -6.75 -9.01 -11.29
CA PHE A 60 -7.29 -10.34 -11.08
C PHE A 60 -8.80 -10.22 -10.83
N PRO A 61 -9.61 -10.04 -11.90
CA PRO A 61 -11.05 -10.08 -11.72
C PRO A 61 -11.38 -11.45 -11.14
N ALA A 62 -11.92 -11.47 -9.92
CA ALA A 62 -12.53 -12.64 -9.32
C ALA A 62 -13.69 -13.07 -10.23
N GLY A 63 -13.39 -13.88 -11.23
CA GLY A 63 -14.27 -14.14 -12.38
C GLY A 63 -13.59 -14.72 -13.62
N SER A 64 -12.26 -14.65 -13.78
CA SER A 64 -11.56 -15.42 -14.83
C SER A 64 -11.19 -16.83 -14.34
N VAL A 65 -12.22 -17.63 -14.09
CA VAL A 65 -12.17 -19.09 -14.18
C VAL A 65 -13.25 -19.44 -15.21
N SER A 66 -12.81 -19.60 -16.46
CA SER A 66 -13.54 -20.37 -17.47
C SER A 66 -13.34 -21.85 -17.23
#